data_AF-A0A2W7CPN9-F1
#
_entry.id   AF-A0A2W7CPN9-F1
#
_cell.length_a   1.000
_cell.length_b   1.000
_cell.length_c   1.000
_cell.angle_alpha   90.00
_cell.angle_beta   90.00
_cell.angle_gamma   90.00
#
_symmetry.space_group_name_H-M   'P 1'
#
loop_
_entity.id
_entity.type
_entity.pdbx_description
1 polymer ?
#
loop_
_entity_poly.entity_id
_entity_poly.type
_entity_poly.pdbx_seq_one_letter_code
_entity_poly.pdbx_strand_id
1 'polypeptide(L)'
;MFDQFLRKALSVFESKPSAWAVFGLCLALVLHTLIFVLPVTAQDGEEITFSGRTPRAAVQALLDDQRPPEVEAEIGTLSQTGDYGIADYWYGEGGGMTLLRRVAGGWETFCGTGGAYRANDLVDLCGLAITDAQTLWQQYVADGGGQ
;
A
#
# COMPACT_ATOMS: atom_id res chain seq x y z
N MET A 1 -29.18 31.43 -23.31
CA MET A 1 -27.85 31.81 -23.83
C MET A 1 -27.12 30.61 -24.46
N PHE A 2 -27.15 29.43 -23.84
CA PHE A 2 -26.53 28.19 -24.37
C PHE A 2 -27.13 27.69 -25.71
N ASP A 3 -28.44 27.79 -25.88
CA ASP A 3 -29.17 27.34 -27.08
C ASP A 3 -28.80 28.14 -28.35
N GLN A 4 -28.62 29.46 -28.23
CA GLN A 4 -28.15 30.31 -29.33
C GLN A 4 -26.71 29.99 -29.76
N PHE A 5 -25.87 29.58 -28.81
CA PHE A 5 -24.49 29.21 -29.08
C PHE A 5 -24.42 27.88 -29.84
N LEU A 6 -25.20 26.88 -29.41
CA LEU A 6 -25.31 25.59 -30.10
C LEU A 6 -25.83 25.72 -31.53
N ARG A 7 -26.87 26.54 -31.75
CA ARG A 7 -27.41 26.78 -33.09
C ARG A 7 -26.41 27.48 -34.02
N LYS A 8 -25.66 28.45 -33.51
CA LYS A 8 -24.58 29.11 -34.29
C LYS A 8 -23.41 28.18 -34.57
N ALA A 9 -23.06 27.29 -33.64
CA ALA A 9 -22.01 26.30 -33.87
C ALA A 9 -22.45 25.32 -34.97
N LEU A 10 -23.67 24.81 -34.91
CA LEU A 10 -24.22 23.88 -35.90
C LEU A 10 -24.31 24.50 -37.32
N SER A 11 -24.69 25.77 -37.45
CA SER A 11 -24.75 26.43 -38.76
C SER A 11 -23.38 26.65 -39.42
N VAL A 12 -22.30 26.71 -38.63
CA VAL A 12 -20.92 26.74 -39.14
C VAL A 12 -20.48 25.38 -39.67
N PHE A 13 -20.95 24.28 -39.06
CA PHE A 13 -20.67 22.92 -39.53
C PHE A 13 -21.44 22.56 -40.81
N GLU A 14 -22.65 23.06 -41.00
CA GLU A 14 -23.44 22.81 -42.23
C GLU A 14 -22.92 23.60 -43.45
N SER A 15 -22.36 24.79 -43.24
CA SER A 15 -22.00 25.70 -44.34
C SER A 15 -20.60 25.47 -44.94
N LYS A 16 -19.73 24.70 -44.26
CA LYS A 16 -18.33 24.50 -44.70
C LYS A 16 -17.88 23.04 -44.49
N PRO A 17 -17.68 22.25 -45.55
CA PRO A 17 -17.20 20.87 -45.43
C PRO A 17 -15.80 20.79 -44.77
N SER A 18 -15.01 21.86 -44.84
CA SER A 18 -13.72 21.96 -44.15
C SER A 18 -13.84 22.01 -42.61
N ALA A 19 -14.98 22.43 -42.06
CA ALA A 19 -15.19 22.47 -40.60
C ALA A 19 -15.34 21.06 -40.01
N TRP A 20 -15.98 20.14 -40.74
CA TRP A 20 -16.05 18.72 -40.39
C TRP A 20 -14.68 18.04 -40.43
N ALA A 21 -13.86 18.38 -41.43
CA ALA A 21 -12.51 17.84 -41.55
C ALA A 21 -11.61 18.27 -40.37
N VAL A 22 -11.69 19.53 -39.94
CA VAL A 22 -10.91 20.05 -38.80
C VAL A 22 -11.39 19.45 -37.48
N PHE A 23 -12.71 19.34 -37.27
CA PHE A 23 -13.26 18.72 -36.06
C PHE A 23 -12.91 17.23 -35.97
N GLY A 24 -13.00 16.50 -37.09
CA GLY A 24 -12.58 15.10 -37.17
C GLY A 24 -11.08 14.92 -36.88
N LEU A 25 -10.23 15.81 -37.40
CA LEU A 25 -8.78 15.78 -37.13
C LEU A 25 -8.47 16.04 -35.65
N CYS A 26 -9.12 17.04 -35.03
CA CYS A 26 -8.95 17.33 -33.61
C CYS A 26 -9.43 16.18 -32.72
N LEU A 27 -10.58 15.58 -33.05
CA LEU A 27 -11.11 14.42 -32.32
C LEU A 27 -10.18 13.20 -32.45
N ALA A 28 -9.66 12.93 -33.65
CA ALA A 28 -8.71 11.86 -33.89
C ALA A 28 -7.40 12.06 -33.11
N LEU A 29 -6.89 13.30 -33.03
CA LEU A 29 -5.70 13.65 -32.24
C LEU A 29 -5.91 13.42 -30.74
N VAL A 30 -7.07 13.81 -30.19
CA VAL A 30 -7.41 13.57 -28.77
C VAL A 30 -7.56 12.07 -28.47
N LEU A 31 -8.17 11.30 -29.38
CA LEU A 31 -8.26 9.85 -29.24
C LEU A 31 -6.88 9.18 -29.37
N HIS A 32 -6.00 9.66 -30.26
CA HIS A 32 -4.64 9.15 -30.38
C HIS A 32 -3.80 9.40 -29.13
N THR A 33 -3.91 10.57 -28.50
CA THR A 33 -3.20 10.86 -27.25
C THR A 33 -3.74 10.06 -26.07
N LEU A 34 -5.05 9.76 -26.02
CA LEU A 34 -5.62 8.88 -24.99
C LEU A 34 -5.10 7.43 -25.08
N ILE A 35 -4.82 6.93 -26.30
CA ILE A 35 -4.29 5.57 -26.50
C ILE A 35 -2.81 5.47 -26.12
N PHE A 36 -2.01 6.52 -26.37
CA PHE A 36 -0.57 6.52 -26.06
C PHE A 36 -0.23 6.84 -24.59
N VAL A 37 -1.17 7.35 -23.80
CA VAL A 37 -0.97 7.69 -22.38
C VAL A 37 -1.59 6.64 -21.45
N LEU A 38 -2.24 5.60 -21.98
CA LEU A 38 -2.49 4.40 -21.19
C LEU A 38 -1.13 3.74 -20.93
N PRO A 39 -0.65 3.70 -19.68
CA PRO A 39 0.48 2.83 -19.39
C PRO A 39 -0.04 1.42 -19.64
N VAL A 40 0.44 0.80 -20.71
CA VAL A 40 0.46 -0.65 -20.82
C VAL A 40 1.44 -1.11 -19.75
N THR A 41 1.00 -1.12 -18.50
CA THR A 41 1.49 -2.04 -17.48
C THR A 41 0.67 -3.31 -17.59
N ALA A 42 0.57 -3.87 -18.80
CA ALA A 42 0.67 -5.31 -18.93
C ALA A 42 2.18 -5.58 -18.89
N GLN A 43 2.79 -5.38 -17.72
CA GLN A 43 3.93 -6.20 -17.40
C GLN A 43 3.36 -7.61 -17.42
N ASP A 44 3.91 -8.44 -18.30
CA ASP A 44 4.02 -9.87 -18.08
C ASP A 44 4.76 -10.04 -16.75
N GLY A 45 4.06 -9.76 -15.65
CA GLY A 45 4.37 -10.31 -14.37
C GLY A 45 4.11 -11.77 -14.58
N GLU A 46 5.19 -12.53 -14.78
CA GLU A 46 5.31 -13.84 -14.19
C GLU A 46 4.41 -13.85 -12.96
N GLU A 47 3.36 -14.67 -12.97
CA GLU A 47 2.50 -14.83 -11.81
C GLU A 47 3.40 -15.41 -10.73
N ILE A 48 4.13 -14.53 -10.04
CA ILE A 48 4.85 -14.86 -8.84
C ILE A 48 3.69 -15.18 -7.92
N THR A 49 3.40 -16.47 -7.85
CA THR A 49 2.50 -17.07 -6.89
C THR A 49 3.20 -16.86 -5.54
N PHE A 50 3.14 -15.63 -5.04
CA PHE A 50 3.47 -15.33 -3.66
C PHE A 50 2.38 -16.00 -2.86
N SER A 51 2.64 -17.23 -2.43
CA SER A 51 2.02 -17.77 -1.23
C SER A 51 2.39 -16.79 -0.11
N GLY A 52 1.53 -15.78 0.09
CA GLY A 52 1.83 -14.64 0.94
C GLY A 52 2.28 -15.11 2.32
N ARG A 53 3.45 -14.65 2.75
CA ARG A 53 3.98 -15.00 4.07
C ARG A 53 2.96 -14.58 5.12
N THR A 54 2.63 -15.46 6.07
CA THR A 54 1.74 -15.09 7.20
C THR A 54 2.44 -14.05 8.08
N PRO A 55 1.72 -13.25 8.89
CA PRO A 55 2.37 -12.27 9.77
C PRO A 55 3.36 -12.96 10.72
N ARG A 56 2.99 -14.11 11.29
CA ARG A 56 3.88 -14.89 12.16
C ARG A 56 5.14 -15.38 11.42
N ALA A 57 5.00 -15.83 10.17
CA ALA A 57 6.16 -16.24 9.38
C ALA A 57 7.07 -15.05 9.00
N ALA A 58 6.51 -13.84 8.87
CA ALA A 58 7.31 -12.64 8.67
C ALA A 58 8.15 -12.27 9.90
N VAL A 59 7.58 -12.37 11.10
CA VAL A 59 8.34 -12.20 12.35
C VAL A 59 9.37 -13.33 12.52
N GLN A 60 9.01 -14.58 12.20
CA GLN A 60 9.96 -15.69 12.28
C GLN A 60 11.18 -15.46 11.37
N ALA A 61 10.97 -14.96 10.15
CA ALA A 61 12.06 -14.64 9.24
C ALA A 61 12.99 -13.54 9.78
N LEU A 62 12.44 -12.54 10.48
CA LEU A 62 13.24 -11.52 11.19
C LEU A 62 14.10 -12.18 12.28
N LEU A 63 13.50 -13.09 13.06
CA LEU A 63 14.20 -13.76 14.16
C LEU A 63 15.29 -14.70 13.65
N ASP A 64 15.03 -15.45 12.58
CA ASP A 64 16.02 -16.33 11.97
C ASP A 64 17.24 -15.58 11.41
N ASP A 65 17.08 -14.31 11.05
CA ASP A 65 18.17 -13.43 10.58
C ASP A 65 18.93 -12.78 11.75
N GLN A 66 18.23 -12.37 12.82
CA GLN A 66 18.83 -11.57 13.90
C GLN A 66 19.32 -12.37 15.09
N ARG A 67 18.72 -13.54 15.38
CA ARG A 67 19.03 -14.27 16.62
C ARG A 67 20.32 -15.08 16.49
N PRO A 68 21.08 -15.26 17.57
CA PRO A 68 22.11 -16.29 17.62
C PRO A 68 21.50 -17.68 17.40
N PRO A 69 22.11 -18.57 16.59
CA PRO A 69 21.54 -19.87 16.24
C PRO A 69 21.12 -20.74 17.44
N GLU A 70 21.87 -20.62 18.54
CA GLU A 70 21.71 -21.36 19.79
C GLU A 70 20.61 -20.82 20.71
N VAL A 71 20.04 -19.65 20.42
CA VAL A 71 19.04 -19.00 21.26
C VAL A 71 17.65 -19.24 20.70
N GLU A 72 16.78 -19.85 21.49
CA GLU A 72 15.37 -20.01 21.13
C GLU A 72 14.68 -18.64 21.05
N ALA A 73 13.88 -18.49 20.01
CA ALA A 73 13.11 -17.28 19.76
C ALA A 73 11.64 -17.54 20.03
N GLU A 74 10.95 -16.54 20.52
CA GLU A 74 9.53 -16.60 20.76
C GLU A 74 8.86 -15.34 20.21
N ILE A 75 7.66 -15.53 19.70
CA ILE A 75 6.79 -14.47 19.18
C ILE A 75 5.60 -14.40 20.13
N GLY A 76 5.51 -13.31 20.86
CA GLY A 76 4.45 -13.06 21.83
C GLY A 76 3.16 -12.58 21.17
N THR A 77 2.64 -11.46 21.66
CA THR A 77 1.43 -10.86 21.12
C THR A 77 1.67 -10.46 19.67
N LEU A 78 0.77 -10.88 18.80
CA LEU A 78 0.76 -10.58 17.38
C LEU A 78 -0.64 -10.12 17.01
N SER A 79 -0.76 -8.85 16.66
CA SER A 79 -2.03 -8.20 16.35
C SER A 79 -2.00 -7.58 14.97
N GLN A 80 -3.16 -7.51 14.32
CA GLN A 80 -3.28 -7.02 12.95
C GLN A 80 -4.57 -6.22 12.75
N THR A 81 -4.47 -5.14 11.96
CA THR A 81 -5.61 -4.32 11.55
C THR A 81 -5.40 -3.87 10.10
N GLY A 82 -6.28 -4.32 9.20
CA GLY A 82 -6.15 -4.04 7.77
C GLY A 82 -4.84 -4.57 7.20
N ASP A 83 -4.00 -3.65 6.71
CA ASP A 83 -2.71 -3.94 6.09
C ASP A 83 -1.52 -3.80 7.04
N TYR A 84 -1.75 -3.54 8.33
CA TYR A 84 -0.69 -3.41 9.32
C TYR A 84 -0.80 -4.45 10.43
N GLY A 85 0.35 -4.82 10.99
CA GLY A 85 0.48 -5.71 12.13
C GLY A 85 1.56 -5.23 13.07
N ILE A 86 1.50 -5.67 14.31
CA ILE A 86 2.51 -5.40 15.34
C ILE A 86 2.74 -6.70 16.12
N ALA A 87 3.99 -6.99 16.43
CA ALA A 87 4.36 -8.18 17.15
C ALA A 87 5.44 -7.93 18.19
N ASP A 88 5.30 -8.56 19.35
CA ASP A 88 6.36 -8.75 20.32
C ASP A 88 7.21 -9.96 19.95
N TYR A 89 8.51 -9.85 20.20
CA TYR A 89 9.42 -10.98 20.10
C TYR A 89 10.51 -10.92 21.17
N TRP A 90 11.05 -12.08 21.51
CA TRP A 90 12.22 -12.20 22.38
C TRP A 90 13.10 -13.38 21.95
N TYR A 91 14.40 -13.24 22.21
CA TYR A 91 15.40 -14.29 22.07
C TYR A 91 16.49 -14.06 23.14
N GLY A 92 16.60 -14.99 24.10
CA GLY A 92 17.53 -14.84 25.21
C GLY A 92 17.21 -13.60 26.06
N GLU A 93 18.18 -12.70 26.21
CA GLU A 93 18.00 -11.40 26.89
C GLU A 93 17.58 -10.27 25.93
N GLY A 94 17.56 -10.54 24.62
CA GLY A 94 17.15 -9.60 23.59
C GLY A 94 15.66 -9.72 23.26
N GLY A 95 15.08 -8.65 22.75
CA GLY A 95 13.69 -8.65 22.32
C GLY A 95 13.22 -7.26 21.93
N GLY A 96 11.96 -7.16 21.55
CA GLY A 96 11.35 -5.88 21.23
C GLY A 96 10.06 -6.06 20.46
N MET A 97 9.66 -4.97 19.82
CA MET A 97 8.53 -4.98 18.91
C MET A 97 8.96 -4.78 17.46
N THR A 98 8.21 -5.38 16.55
CA THR A 98 8.28 -5.14 15.12
C THR A 98 6.91 -4.81 14.56
N LEU A 99 6.88 -3.86 13.65
CA LEU A 99 5.73 -3.57 12.80
C LEU A 99 5.83 -4.35 11.49
N LEU A 100 4.66 -4.79 11.05
CA LEU A 100 4.44 -5.54 9.82
C LEU A 100 3.52 -4.75 8.90
N ARG A 101 3.75 -4.88 7.60
CA ARG A 101 2.84 -4.38 6.57
C ARG A 101 2.54 -5.45 5.55
N ARG A 102 1.36 -5.37 4.95
CA ARG A 102 0.95 -6.21 3.84
C ARG A 102 1.44 -5.61 2.53
N VAL A 103 2.24 -6.36 1.77
CA VAL A 103 2.74 -5.97 0.44
C VAL A 103 2.47 -7.12 -0.54
N ALA A 104 1.79 -6.81 -1.64
CA ALA A 104 1.48 -7.78 -2.71
C ALA A 104 0.87 -9.11 -2.19
N GLY A 105 0.02 -9.04 -1.16
CA GLY A 105 -0.65 -10.20 -0.56
C GLY A 105 0.16 -10.95 0.51
N GLY A 106 1.45 -10.64 0.69
CA GLY A 106 2.30 -11.17 1.76
C GLY A 106 2.53 -10.17 2.90
N TRP A 107 3.00 -10.68 4.04
CA TRP A 107 3.41 -9.84 5.17
C TRP A 107 4.94 -9.68 5.22
N GLU A 108 5.40 -8.48 5.53
CA GLU A 108 6.81 -8.16 5.73
C GLU A 108 6.99 -7.25 6.96
N THR A 109 8.14 -7.38 7.62
CA THR A 109 8.56 -6.47 8.69
C THR A 109 9.13 -5.19 8.06
N PHE A 110 8.74 -4.01 8.54
CA PHE A 110 9.22 -2.74 7.96
C PHE A 110 9.75 -1.73 8.97
N CYS A 111 9.47 -1.91 10.26
CA CYS A 111 10.00 -1.07 11.34
C CYS A 111 10.16 -1.92 12.60
N GLY A 112 11.28 -1.79 13.32
CA GLY A 112 11.52 -2.48 14.60
C GLY A 112 12.55 -1.73 15.43
N THR A 113 12.47 -1.81 16.76
CA THR A 113 13.31 -0.99 17.66
C THR A 113 14.22 -1.77 18.61
N GLY A 114 14.16 -3.12 18.63
CA GLY A 114 14.94 -3.91 19.61
C GLY A 114 14.63 -3.54 21.08
N GLY A 115 13.47 -2.92 21.31
CA GLY A 115 12.96 -2.47 22.60
C GLY A 115 11.46 -2.23 22.51
N ALA A 116 10.84 -1.74 23.60
CA ALA A 116 9.40 -1.53 23.65
C ALA A 116 8.97 -0.19 23.02
N TYR A 117 8.10 -0.22 22.01
CA TYR A 117 7.37 0.96 21.52
C TYR A 117 6.32 1.46 22.52
N ARG A 118 6.02 2.75 22.40
CA ARG A 118 4.77 3.38 22.81
C ARG A 118 3.90 3.67 21.59
N ALA A 119 2.61 3.90 21.81
CA ALA A 119 1.65 4.20 20.73
C ALA A 119 2.13 5.32 19.78
N ASN A 120 2.71 6.40 20.33
CA ASN A 120 3.18 7.54 19.53
C ASN A 120 4.39 7.18 18.66
N ASP A 121 5.20 6.21 19.08
CA ASP A 121 6.42 5.82 18.37
C ASP A 121 6.09 5.16 17.02
N LEU A 122 4.90 4.57 16.87
CA LEU A 122 4.45 4.00 15.58
C LEU A 122 4.32 5.11 14.52
N VAL A 123 3.92 6.31 14.91
CA VAL A 123 3.82 7.46 14.01
C VAL A 123 5.21 8.07 13.82
N ASP A 124 5.87 8.40 14.93
CA ASP A 124 7.08 9.22 14.92
C ASP A 124 8.30 8.49 14.33
N LEU A 125 8.42 7.17 14.56
CA LEU A 125 9.56 6.38 14.11
C LEU A 125 9.27 5.57 12.84
N CYS A 126 8.03 5.09 12.71
CA CYS A 126 7.67 4.15 11.65
C CYS A 126 6.79 4.77 10.55
N GLY A 127 6.38 6.03 10.71
CA GLY A 127 5.67 6.78 9.69
C GLY A 127 4.24 6.31 9.43
N LEU A 128 3.62 5.58 10.37
CA LEU A 128 2.20 5.22 10.24
C LEU A 128 1.34 6.49 10.28
N ALA A 129 0.26 6.49 9.51
CA ALA A 129 -0.79 7.48 9.70
C ALA A 129 -1.36 7.35 11.13
N ILE A 130 -1.63 8.48 11.79
CA ILE A 130 -2.07 8.49 13.19
C ILE A 130 -3.31 7.62 13.44
N THR A 131 -4.23 7.57 12.48
CA THR A 131 -5.44 6.74 12.58
C THR A 131 -5.10 5.25 12.58
N ASP A 132 -4.24 4.81 11.65
CA ASP A 132 -3.81 3.40 11.56
C ASP A 132 -3.00 3.00 12.80
N ALA A 133 -2.10 3.87 13.27
CA ALA A 133 -1.33 3.65 14.49
C ALA A 133 -2.24 3.49 15.72
N GLN A 134 -3.26 4.34 15.87
CA GLN A 134 -4.21 4.26 16.99
C GLN A 134 -5.03 2.97 16.93
N THR A 135 -5.58 2.62 15.77
CA THR A 135 -6.38 1.40 15.61
C THR A 135 -5.54 0.15 15.87
N LEU A 136 -4.33 0.09 15.30
CA LEU A 136 -3.42 -1.03 15.52
C LEU A 136 -2.99 -1.15 16.98
N TRP A 137 -2.65 -0.03 17.63
CA TRP A 137 -2.25 -0.03 19.03
C TRP A 137 -3.37 -0.47 19.97
N GLN A 138 -4.59 0.01 19.74
CA GLN A 138 -5.76 -0.42 20.52
C GLN A 138 -6.01 -1.92 20.40
N GLN A 139 -5.92 -2.46 19.18
CA GLN A 139 -6.06 -3.90 18.94
C GLN A 139 -4.95 -4.68 19.66
N TYR A 140 -3.71 -4.22 19.56
CA TYR A 140 -2.56 -4.85 20.20
C TYR A 140 -2.67 -4.91 21.73
N VAL A 141 -3.05 -3.81 22.37
CA VAL A 141 -3.30 -3.80 23.81
C VAL A 141 -4.46 -4.71 24.18
N ALA A 142 -5.53 -4.75 23.38
CA ALA A 142 -6.67 -5.63 23.62
C ALA A 142 -6.30 -7.13 23.53
N ASP A 143 -5.34 -7.47 22.68
CA ASP A 143 -4.81 -8.84 22.54
C ASP A 143 -3.77 -9.20 23.62
N GLY A 144 -3.46 -8.27 24.53
CA GLY A 144 -2.55 -8.47 25.66
C GLY A 144 -1.13 -7.94 25.46
N GLY A 145 -0.89 -7.17 24.40
CA GLY A 145 0.39 -6.53 24.10
C GLY A 145 0.75 -5.36 25.02
N GLY A 146 2.04 -5.09 25.17
CA GLY A 146 2.58 -3.95 25.93
C GLY A 146 2.61 -4.14 27.45
N GLN A 147 2.55 -5.39 27.94
CA GLN A 147 2.71 -5.75 29.35
C GLN A 147 4.18 -5.90 29.75
#